data_AF-A0A352VT40-F1
#
_entry.id   AF-A0A352VT40-F1
#
_cell.length_a   1.000
_cell.length_b   1.000
_cell.length_c   1.000
_cell.angle_alpha   90.00
_cell.angle_beta   90.00
_cell.angle_gamma   90.00
#
_symmetry.space_group_name_H-M   'P 1'
#
loop_
_entity.id
_entity.type
_entity.pdbx_description
1 polymer ?
#
loop_
_entity_poly.entity_id
_entity_poly.type
_entity_poly.pdbx_seq_one_letter_code
_entity_poly.pdbx_strand_id
1 'polypeptide(L)'
;MSRAFVKDDDAQKEPEFRLPDADSPYYEEAAAWALIQGADEGDSRSAESATGYQWGDPMLTSHIEKILKEAEATGEDRVAQLARRFLRATP
;
A
#
# COMPACT_ATOMS: atom_id res chain seq x y z
N MET A 1 33.69 -30.33 14.96
CA MET A 1 33.42 -29.04 15.62
C MET A 1 32.41 -28.30 14.75
N SER A 2 31.13 -28.41 15.10
CA SER A 2 30.01 -27.88 14.30
C SER A 2 30.02 -26.34 14.33
N ARG A 3 30.02 -25.72 13.15
CA ARG A 3 29.77 -24.29 13.00
C ARG A 3 28.28 -24.06 13.26
N ALA A 4 27.98 -23.39 14.37
CA ALA A 4 26.65 -22.86 14.62
C ALA A 4 26.35 -21.84 13.52
N PHE A 5 25.35 -22.15 12.68
CA PHE A 5 24.72 -21.16 11.82
C PHE A 5 23.87 -20.28 12.75
N VAL A 6 24.36 -19.07 13.01
CA VAL A 6 23.50 -18.00 13.53
C VAL A 6 22.59 -17.64 12.37
N LYS A 7 21.31 -18.01 12.53
CA LYS A 7 20.23 -17.46 11.72
C LYS A 7 20.15 -16.00 12.16
N ASP A 8 20.64 -15.09 11.34
CA ASP A 8 20.26 -13.68 11.45
C ASP A 8 18.73 -13.70 11.33
N ASP A 9 18.04 -13.35 12.42
CA ASP A 9 16.64 -12.99 12.34
C ASP A 9 16.62 -11.73 11.47
N ASP A 10 16.31 -11.91 10.18
CA ASP A 10 15.74 -10.87 9.34
C ASP A 10 14.45 -10.43 10.04
N ALA A 11 14.58 -9.55 11.02
CA ALA A 11 13.51 -8.73 11.50
C ALA A 11 13.11 -7.87 10.32
N GLN A 12 12.24 -8.42 9.46
CA GLN A 12 11.51 -7.67 8.46
C GLN A 12 10.91 -6.51 9.22
N LYS A 13 11.48 -5.31 9.03
CA LYS A 13 10.93 -4.09 9.59
C LYS A 13 9.54 -4.00 8.99
N GLU A 14 8.51 -4.30 9.80
CA GLU A 14 7.13 -4.19 9.34
C GLU A 14 6.97 -2.80 8.70
N PRO A 15 6.43 -2.70 7.48
CA PRO A 15 6.28 -1.41 6.83
C PRO A 15 5.46 -0.49 7.74
N GLU A 16 6.09 0.59 8.19
CA GLU A 16 5.45 1.61 9.02
C GLU A 16 4.54 2.46 8.11
N PHE A 17 3.32 1.98 7.86
CA PHE A 17 2.28 2.79 7.22
C PHE A 17 1.86 3.89 8.20
N ARG A 18 2.32 5.12 7.95
CA ARG A 18 1.94 6.28 8.77
C ARG A 18 0.56 6.76 8.39
N LEU A 19 -0.44 6.17 9.03
CA LEU A 19 -1.84 6.56 8.90
C LEU A 19 -2.18 7.67 9.91
N PRO A 20 -3.04 8.63 9.53
CA PRO A 20 -3.63 9.56 10.48
C PRO A 20 -4.60 8.83 11.41
N ASP A 21 -5.19 9.56 12.36
CA ASP A 21 -6.27 9.02 13.20
C ASP A 21 -7.42 8.48 12.34
N ALA A 22 -8.04 7.39 12.78
CA ALA A 22 -9.06 6.67 12.01
C ALA A 22 -10.33 7.49 11.73
N ASP A 23 -10.58 8.54 12.51
CA ASP A 23 -11.69 9.49 12.33
C ASP A 23 -11.30 10.71 11.48
N SER A 24 -10.05 10.78 11.02
CA SER A 24 -9.57 11.86 10.17
C SER A 24 -10.22 11.81 8.79
N PRO A 25 -10.67 12.95 8.24
CA PRO A 25 -11.18 13.01 6.86
C PRO A 25 -10.11 12.66 5.80
N TYR A 26 -8.83 12.60 6.20
CA TYR A 26 -7.70 12.25 5.32
C TYR A 26 -7.31 10.76 5.43
N TYR A 27 -7.98 9.98 6.28
CA TYR A 27 -7.63 8.57 6.52
C TYR A 27 -7.73 7.73 5.24
N GLU A 28 -8.80 7.89 4.48
CA GLU A 28 -9.02 7.14 3.24
C GLU A 28 -7.95 7.44 2.18
N GLU A 29 -7.52 8.70 2.08
CA GLU A 29 -6.46 9.11 1.16
C GLU A 29 -5.12 8.48 1.57
N ALA A 30 -4.77 8.54 2.85
CA ALA A 30 -3.57 7.90 3.37
C ALA A 30 -3.61 6.37 3.23
N ALA A 31 -4.78 5.76 3.42
CA ALA A 31 -4.99 4.33 3.23
C ALA A 31 -4.80 3.90 1.78
N ALA A 32 -5.32 4.68 0.82
CA ALA A 32 -5.11 4.45 -0.60
C ALA A 32 -3.60 4.46 -0.96
N TRP A 33 -2.85 5.44 -0.45
CA TRP A 33 -1.39 5.48 -0.62
C TRP A 33 -0.69 4.29 0.03
N ALA A 34 -1.07 3.91 1.25
CA ALA A 34 -0.50 2.77 1.96
C ALA A 34 -0.71 1.45 1.19
N LEU A 35 -1.87 1.23 0.59
CA LEU A 35 -2.13 0.05 -0.24
C LEU A 35 -1.26 0.03 -1.51
N ILE A 36 -1.06 1.17 -2.16
CA ILE A 36 -0.15 1.27 -3.31
C ILE A 36 1.29 1.00 -2.89
N GLN A 37 1.75 1.58 -1.78
CA GLN A 37 3.08 1.35 -1.24
C GLN A 37 3.29 -0.14 -0.89
N GLY A 38 2.36 -0.74 -0.16
CA GLY A 38 2.45 -2.16 0.20
C GLY A 38 2.47 -3.06 -1.04
N ALA A 39 1.70 -2.74 -2.08
CA ALA A 39 1.75 -3.48 -3.33
C ALA A 39 3.05 -3.30 -4.12
N ASP A 40 3.71 -2.14 -4.00
CA ASP A 40 5.02 -1.92 -4.61
C ASP A 40 6.11 -2.73 -3.90
N GLU A 41 6.08 -2.75 -2.57
CA GLU A 41 7.01 -3.48 -1.70
C GLU A 41 6.76 -5.00 -1.68
N GLY A 42 5.64 -5.47 -2.26
CA GLY A 42 5.24 -6.87 -2.23
C GLY A 42 4.57 -7.32 -0.92
N ASP A 43 4.21 -6.36 -0.06
CA ASP A 43 3.56 -6.55 1.23
C ASP A 43 2.13 -5.96 1.27
N SER A 44 1.31 -6.35 0.29
CA SER A 44 -0.10 -5.89 0.24
C SER A 44 -0.90 -6.32 1.47
N ARG A 45 -0.59 -7.48 2.08
CA ARG A 45 -1.35 -7.99 3.23
C ARG A 45 -1.15 -7.15 4.48
N SER A 46 0.07 -6.69 4.75
CA SER A 46 0.30 -5.78 5.89
C SER A 46 -0.37 -4.44 5.65
N ALA A 47 -0.36 -3.91 4.42
CA ALA A 47 -1.05 -2.67 4.09
C ALA A 47 -2.58 -2.77 4.28
N GLU A 48 -3.19 -3.87 3.85
CA GLU A 48 -4.62 -4.12 4.08
C GLU A 48 -4.94 -4.21 5.58
N SER A 49 -4.07 -4.89 6.34
CA SER A 49 -4.23 -5.04 7.80
C SER A 49 -4.10 -3.71 8.54
N ALA A 50 -3.15 -2.86 8.12
CA ALA A 50 -2.90 -1.56 8.74
C ALA A 50 -4.02 -0.55 8.43
N THR A 51 -4.52 -0.56 7.19
CA THR A 51 -5.53 0.41 6.75
C THR A 51 -6.96 -0.01 7.08
N GLY A 52 -7.22 -1.31 7.18
CA GLY A 52 -8.56 -1.88 7.30
C GLY A 52 -9.30 -2.00 5.96
N TYR A 53 -8.72 -1.55 4.86
CA TYR A 53 -9.28 -1.66 3.51
C TYR A 53 -8.64 -2.81 2.75
N GLN A 54 -9.39 -3.41 1.83
CA GLN A 54 -8.88 -4.47 0.97
C GLN A 54 -8.36 -3.89 -0.35
N TRP A 55 -7.46 -4.62 -1.02
CA TRP A 55 -7.10 -4.29 -2.40
C TRP A 55 -8.33 -4.35 -3.31
N GLY A 56 -8.60 -3.25 -4.03
CA GLY A 56 -9.79 -3.10 -4.87
C GLY A 56 -11.03 -2.58 -4.13
N ASP A 57 -10.94 -2.18 -2.86
CA ASP A 57 -12.12 -1.64 -2.13
C ASP A 57 -12.77 -0.43 -2.85
N PRO A 58 -14.08 -0.50 -3.20
CA PRO A 58 -14.79 0.58 -3.88
C PRO A 58 -14.79 1.91 -3.14
N MET A 59 -14.59 1.92 -1.82
CA MET A 59 -14.53 3.15 -1.04
C MET A 59 -13.33 4.01 -1.37
N LEU A 60 -12.24 3.39 -1.83
CA LEU A 60 -11.00 4.10 -2.17
C LEU A 60 -10.91 4.48 -3.65
N THR A 61 -11.85 4.08 -4.50
CA THR A 61 -11.82 4.32 -5.95
C THR A 61 -11.56 5.79 -6.29
N SER A 62 -12.28 6.71 -5.65
CA SER A 62 -12.11 8.15 -5.93
C SER A 62 -10.74 8.71 -5.56
N HIS A 63 -10.09 8.15 -4.53
CA HIS A 63 -8.75 8.54 -4.12
C HIS A 63 -7.70 7.90 -5.02
N ILE A 64 -7.87 6.62 -5.38
CA ILE A 64 -6.98 5.90 -6.30
C ILE A 64 -6.99 6.52 -7.70
N GLU A 65 -8.14 7.01 -8.18
CA GLU A 65 -8.23 7.76 -9.45
C GLU A 65 -7.43 9.07 -9.42
N LYS A 66 -7.43 9.79 -8.29
CA LYS A 66 -6.61 10.99 -8.11
C LYS A 66 -5.12 10.64 -8.12
N ILE A 67 -4.72 9.60 -7.37
CA ILE A 67 -3.35 9.08 -7.34
C ILE A 67 -2.89 8.69 -8.74
N LEU A 68 -3.73 7.97 -9.49
CA LEU A 68 -3.44 7.58 -10.87
C LEU A 68 -3.18 8.81 -11.75
N LYS A 69 -4.09 9.79 -11.70
CA LYS A 69 -3.99 11.01 -12.51
C LYS A 69 -2.72 11.81 -12.17
N GLU A 70 -2.38 11.93 -10.89
CA GLU A 70 -1.17 12.62 -10.47
C GLU A 70 0.08 11.86 -10.92
N ALA A 71 0.12 10.54 -10.70
CA ALA A 71 1.24 9.70 -11.11
C ALA A 71 1.48 9.74 -12.62
N GLU A 72 0.43 9.75 -13.43
CA GLU A 72 0.53 9.92 -14.88
C GLU A 72 1.07 11.31 -15.27
N ALA A 73 0.71 12.36 -14.51
CA ALA A 73 1.17 13.72 -14.77
C ALA A 73 2.64 13.94 -14.37
N THR A 74 3.13 13.23 -13.35
CA THR A 74 4.50 13.37 -12.82
C THR A 74 5.47 12.32 -13.36
N GLY A 75 4.99 11.30 -14.08
CA GLY A 75 5.82 10.23 -14.63
C GLY A 75 6.16 9.12 -13.62
N GLU A 76 5.35 8.98 -12.56
CA GLU A 76 5.47 7.91 -11.56
C GLU A 76 4.86 6.61 -12.09
N ASP A 77 5.50 6.01 -13.10
CA ASP A 77 4.97 4.88 -13.87
C ASP A 77 4.55 3.68 -13.02
N ARG A 78 5.31 3.40 -11.95
CA ARG A 78 5.03 2.27 -11.05
C ARG A 78 3.77 2.51 -10.21
N VAL A 79 3.61 3.71 -9.67
CA VAL A 79 2.40 4.13 -8.93
C VAL A 79 1.19 4.08 -9.86
N ALA A 80 1.30 4.63 -11.08
CA ALA A 80 0.22 4.60 -12.07
C ALA A 80 -0.17 3.16 -12.46
N GLN A 81 0.80 2.27 -12.63
CA GLN A 81 0.53 0.85 -12.91
C GLN A 81 -0.24 0.18 -11.76
N LEU A 82 0.18 0.40 -10.52
CA LEU A 82 -0.45 -0.19 -9.34
C LEU A 82 -1.86 0.37 -9.11
N ALA A 83 -2.07 1.67 -9.29
CA ALA A 83 -3.38 2.29 -9.21
C ALA A 83 -4.35 1.73 -10.26
N ARG A 84 -3.91 1.56 -11.52
CA ARG A 84 -4.73 0.89 -12.56
C ARG A 84 -5.05 -0.57 -12.18
N ARG A 85 -4.12 -1.28 -11.55
CA ARG A 85 -4.35 -2.66 -11.10
C ARG A 85 -5.35 -2.71 -9.94
N PHE A 86 -5.31 -1.74 -9.03
CA PHE A 86 -6.30 -1.60 -7.97
C PHE A 86 -7.70 -1.41 -8.56
N LEU A 87 -7.87 -0.43 -9.45
CA LEU A 87 -9.16 -0.11 -10.08
C LEU A 87 -9.73 -1.27 -10.89
N ARG A 88 -8.89 -2.12 -11.49
CA ARG A 88 -9.32 -3.35 -12.18
C ARG A 88 -9.78 -4.45 -11.23
N ALA A 89 -9.33 -4.42 -9.99
CA ALA A 89 -9.74 -5.37 -8.95
C ALA A 89 -11.00 -4.92 -8.21
N THR A 90 -11.43 -3.67 -8.40
CA THR A 90 -12.67 -3.15 -7.82
C THR A 90 -13.90 -3.86 -8.42
N PRO A 91 -14.82 -4.38 -7.58
CA PRO A 91 -16.01 -5.13 -8.02
C PRO A 91 -17.08 -4.27 -8.70
#